data_AF-A0A1V4I6P6-F1
#
_entry.id   AF-A0A1V4I6P6-F1
#
_cell.length_a   1.000
_cell.length_b   1.000
_cell.length_c   1.000
_cell.angle_alpha   90.00
_cell.angle_beta   90.00
_cell.angle_gamma   90.00
#
_symmetry.space_group_name_H-M   'P 1'
#
loop_
_entity.id
_entity.type
_entity.pdbx_description
1 polymer ?
#
loop_
_entity_poly.entity_id
_entity_poly.type
_entity_poly.pdbx_seq_one_letter_code
_entity_poly.pdbx_strand_id
1 'polypeptide(L)'
;MRLPLCNNTFSIKIDCNNDIISREVDELNKRSSAPSAFNNNALATSMATSDIIQYMDGNYQQIKSLNARFGVNNVTFETYKIDTYIDKNCEYCGSNENSSRATY
;
A
#
# COMPACT_ATOMS: atom_id res chain seq x y z
N MET A 1 -11.52 2.13 4.63
CA MET A 1 -10.06 1.98 4.37
C MET A 1 -9.84 0.61 3.74
N ARG A 2 -9.27 0.53 2.52
CA ARG A 2 -9.10 -0.73 1.76
C ARG A 2 -7.75 -1.37 2.10
N LEU A 3 -7.73 -2.69 2.28
CA LEU A 3 -6.60 -3.44 2.86
C LEU A 3 -5.44 -3.59 1.85
N PRO A 4 -4.19 -3.24 2.20
CA PRO A 4 -3.02 -3.43 1.31
C PRO A 4 -2.70 -4.89 0.97
N LEU A 5 -3.30 -5.83 1.70
CA LEU A 5 -2.98 -7.27 1.63
C LEU A 5 -3.82 -8.04 0.60
N CYS A 6 -4.81 -7.41 -0.04
CA CYS A 6 -5.63 -8.13 -0.99
C CYS A 6 -4.84 -8.53 -2.23
N ASN A 7 -4.82 -9.85 -2.47
CA ASN A 7 -4.17 -10.51 -3.59
C ASN A 7 -2.70 -10.12 -3.79
N ASN A 8 -2.01 -9.70 -2.73
CA ASN A 8 -0.58 -9.43 -2.81
C ASN A 8 -0.28 -8.44 -3.97
N THR A 9 -1.18 -7.48 -4.24
CA THR A 9 -1.19 -6.62 -5.45
C THR A 9 0.14 -5.89 -5.68
N PHE A 10 0.89 -5.64 -4.61
CA PHE A 10 2.18 -4.98 -4.66
C PHE A 10 3.38 -5.92 -4.52
N SER A 11 3.14 -7.20 -4.29
CA SER A 11 4.20 -8.20 -4.28
C SER A 11 4.56 -8.57 -5.72
N ILE A 12 5.85 -8.72 -5.98
CA ILE A 12 6.32 -9.30 -7.22
C ILE A 12 6.01 -10.80 -7.12
N LYS A 13 5.11 -11.31 -7.97
CA LYS A 13 4.98 -12.76 -8.17
C LYS A 13 6.22 -13.23 -8.92
N ILE A 14 7.21 -13.72 -8.19
CA ILE A 14 8.39 -14.32 -8.80
C ILE A 14 8.06 -15.79 -9.05
N ASP A 15 7.74 -16.15 -10.29
CA ASP A 15 7.67 -17.56 -10.73
C ASP A 15 9.09 -18.13 -10.79
N CYS A 16 9.64 -18.42 -9.61
CA CYS A 16 10.93 -19.09 -9.48
C CYS A 16 10.76 -20.59 -9.75
N ASN A 17 10.69 -20.99 -11.02
CA ASN A 17 10.72 -22.41 -11.41
C ASN A 17 12.09 -23.09 -11.15
N ASN A 18 13.03 -22.41 -10.49
CA ASN A 18 14.41 -22.86 -10.30
C ASN A 18 14.85 -22.56 -8.85
N ASP A 19 14.98 -23.61 -8.03
CA ASP A 19 15.18 -23.55 -6.56
C ASP A 19 16.43 -22.78 -6.12
N ILE A 20 17.43 -22.64 -6.99
CA ILE A 20 18.67 -21.91 -6.69
C ILE A 20 18.41 -20.39 -6.70
N ILE A 21 17.63 -19.91 -7.66
CA ILE A 21 17.34 -18.48 -7.85
C ILE A 21 16.42 -17.98 -6.73
N SER A 22 15.42 -18.78 -6.33
CA SER A 22 14.53 -18.43 -5.21
C SER A 22 15.31 -18.25 -3.90
N ARG A 23 16.23 -19.17 -3.58
CA ARG A 23 17.02 -19.10 -2.35
C ARG A 23 17.92 -17.87 -2.29
N GLU A 24 18.54 -17.50 -3.40
CA GLU A 24 19.41 -16.33 -3.47
C GLU A 24 18.61 -15.03 -3.32
N VAL A 25 17.45 -14.92 -3.97
CA VAL A 25 16.53 -13.78 -3.80
C VAL A 25 16.05 -13.67 -2.35
N ASP A 26 15.74 -14.79 -1.70
CA ASP A 26 15.34 -14.81 -0.29
C ASP A 26 16.46 -14.33 0.64
N GLU A 27 17.70 -14.73 0.39
CA GLU A 27 18.85 -14.26 1.18
C GLU A 27 19.11 -12.76 0.98
N LEU A 28 18.98 -12.26 -0.24
CA LEU A 28 19.10 -10.83 -0.54
C LEU A 28 17.99 -10.03 0.15
N ASN A 29 16.75 -10.49 0.09
CA ASN A 29 15.61 -9.84 0.75
C ASN A 29 15.76 -9.83 2.27
N LYS A 30 16.29 -10.91 2.87
CA LYS A 30 16.57 -10.97 4.32
C LYS A 30 17.61 -9.95 4.77
N ARG A 31 18.57 -9.63 3.90
CA ARG A 31 19.62 -8.64 4.17
C ARG A 31 19.24 -7.23 3.73
N SER A 32 18.19 -7.10 2.94
CA SER A 32 17.69 -5.82 2.47
C SER A 32 17.00 -5.08 3.62
N SER A 33 17.52 -3.90 3.93
CA SER A 33 16.85 -2.93 4.78
C SER A 33 16.48 -1.72 3.92
N ALA A 34 15.24 -1.26 4.03
CA ALA A 34 14.86 -0.01 3.37
C ALA A 34 15.78 1.12 3.86
N PRO A 35 16.42 1.90 2.96
CA PRO A 35 17.24 3.03 3.38
C PRO A 35 16.33 4.06 4.07
N SER A 36 16.37 4.06 5.40
CA SER A 36 15.56 4.96 6.22
C SER A 36 16.15 6.36 6.15
N ALA A 37 15.40 7.30 5.58
CA ALA A 37 15.80 8.71 5.51
C ALA A 37 14.76 9.57 6.25
N PHE A 38 15.22 10.46 7.12
CA PHE A 38 14.34 11.29 7.96
C PHE A 38 13.32 12.06 7.12
N ASN A 39 13.75 12.67 6.01
CA ASN A 39 12.89 13.42 5.10
C ASN A 39 11.78 12.55 4.48
N ASN A 40 12.10 11.33 4.05
CA ASN A 40 11.12 10.40 3.47
C ASN A 40 10.06 10.02 4.49
N ASN A 41 10.50 9.70 5.71
CA ASN A 41 9.61 9.33 6.80
C ASN A 41 8.74 10.51 7.24
N ALA A 42 9.33 11.69 7.39
CA ALA A 42 8.61 12.92 7.78
C ALA A 42 7.57 13.30 6.72
N LEU A 43 7.93 13.25 5.43
CA LEU A 43 7.02 13.53 4.33
C LEU A 43 5.86 12.52 4.31
N ALA A 44 6.16 11.22 4.34
CA ALA A 44 5.14 10.17 4.34
C ALA A 44 4.19 10.28 5.55
N THR A 45 4.73 10.55 6.73
CA THR A 45 3.94 10.70 7.97
C THR A 45 3.03 11.92 7.91
N SER A 46 3.54 13.05 7.39
CA SER A 46 2.76 14.28 7.25
C SER A 46 1.59 14.08 6.28
N MET A 47 1.82 13.39 5.18
CA MET A 47 0.79 13.05 4.21
C MET A 47 -0.27 12.10 4.78
N ALA A 48 0.16 11.04 5.49
CA ALA A 48 -0.76 10.13 6.16
C ALA A 48 -1.61 10.86 7.22
N THR A 49 -1.00 11.77 7.97
CA THR A 49 -1.72 12.59 8.98
C THR A 49 -2.74 13.51 8.32
N SER A 50 -2.38 14.15 7.19
CA SER A 50 -3.33 14.96 6.41
C SER A 50 -4.54 14.14 5.97
N ASP A 51 -4.32 12.95 5.42
CA ASP A 51 -5.41 12.07 4.99
C ASP A 51 -6.31 11.64 6.16
N ILE A 52 -5.74 11.39 7.35
CA ILE A 52 -6.51 11.09 8.58
C ILE A 52 -7.40 12.27 8.98
N ILE A 53 -6.87 13.49 8.96
CA ILE A 53 -7.63 14.70 9.30
C ILE A 53 -8.80 14.88 8.32
N GLN A 54 -8.54 14.75 7.02
CA GLN A 54 -9.59 14.86 6.00
C GLN A 54 -10.65 13.76 6.13
N TYR A 55 -10.24 12.55 6.53
CA TYR A 55 -11.17 11.46 6.84
C TYR A 55 -12.06 11.81 8.03
N MET A 56 -11.48 12.35 9.11
CA MET A 56 -12.23 12.77 10.30
C MET A 56 -13.21 13.91 10.01
N ASP A 57 -12.86 14.81 9.09
CA ASP A 57 -13.71 15.92 8.62
C ASP A 57 -14.80 15.46 7.62
N GLY A 58 -14.79 14.19 7.20
CA GLY A 58 -15.68 13.68 6.15
C GLY A 58 -15.36 14.20 4.75
N ASN A 59 -14.21 14.85 4.56
CA ASN A 59 -13.77 15.44 3.31
C ASN A 59 -13.01 14.42 2.43
N TYR A 60 -13.72 13.38 2.00
CA TYR A 60 -13.12 12.25 1.29
C TYR A 60 -12.49 12.61 -0.07
N GLN A 61 -12.92 13.71 -0.70
CA GLN A 61 -12.35 14.18 -1.97
C GLN A 61 -10.91 14.66 -1.84
N GLN A 62 -10.49 15.06 -0.63
CA GLN A 62 -9.14 15.55 -0.36
C GLN A 62 -8.18 14.46 0.12
N ILE A 63 -8.67 13.24 0.34
CA ILE A 63 -7.84 12.10 0.78
C ILE A 63 -7.09 11.54 -0.43
N LYS A 64 -5.76 11.62 -0.40
CA LYS A 64 -4.92 11.16 -1.53
C LYS A 64 -4.81 9.64 -1.61
N SER A 65 -4.80 8.98 -0.46
CA SER A 65 -4.68 7.52 -0.35
C SER A 65 -6.02 6.77 -0.48
N LEU A 66 -7.13 7.48 -0.76
CA LEU A 66 -8.43 6.82 -0.90
C LEU A 66 -8.40 5.93 -2.14
N ASN A 67 -8.50 4.61 -1.91
CA ASN A 67 -8.44 3.59 -2.95
C ASN A 67 -7.18 3.67 -3.80
N ALA A 68 -6.06 4.10 -3.21
CA ALA A 68 -4.79 4.18 -3.91
C ALA A 68 -3.61 4.11 -2.94
N ARG A 69 -2.50 3.56 -3.41
CA ARG A 69 -1.19 3.79 -2.82
C ARG A 69 -0.58 5.03 -3.47
N PHE A 70 -0.36 6.05 -2.66
CA PHE A 70 0.24 7.31 -3.09
C PHE A 70 1.71 7.38 -2.64
N GLY A 71 2.61 7.77 -3.54
CA GLY A 71 4.03 7.94 -3.28
C GLY A 71 4.55 9.26 -3.82
N VAL A 72 5.63 9.76 -3.24
CA VAL A 72 6.30 11.00 -3.67
C VAL A 72 7.80 10.76 -3.73
N ASN A 73 8.42 11.15 -4.85
CA ASN A 73 9.86 11.19 -4.97
C ASN A 73 10.41 12.34 -4.10
N ASN A 74 11.34 12.04 -3.19
CA ASN A 74 11.87 13.06 -2.27
C ASN A 74 12.88 14.04 -2.92
N VAL A 75 13.34 13.76 -4.14
CA VAL A 75 14.26 14.61 -4.90
C VAL A 75 13.48 15.43 -5.94
N THR A 76 12.65 14.79 -6.76
CA THR A 76 11.94 15.44 -7.87
C THR A 76 10.56 15.94 -7.49
N PHE A 77 10.02 15.53 -6.35
CA PHE A 77 8.62 15.74 -5.92
C PHE A 77 7.57 15.18 -6.88
N GLU A 78 7.98 14.32 -7.82
CA GLU A 78 7.06 13.58 -8.68
C GLU A 78 6.17 12.68 -7.83
N THR A 79 4.87 12.68 -8.16
CA THR A 79 3.86 11.90 -7.46
C THR A 79 3.55 10.64 -8.24
N TYR A 80 3.49 9.51 -7.54
CA TYR A 80 3.08 8.23 -8.11
C TYR A 80 1.80 7.76 -7.43
N LYS A 81 0.87 7.25 -8.22
CA LYS A 81 -0.39 6.71 -7.73
C LYS A 81 -0.60 5.33 -8.30
N ILE A 82 -0.83 4.36 -7.44
CA ILE A 82 -1.24 3.01 -7.83
C ILE A 82 -2.64 2.80 -7.28
N ASP A 83 -3.64 2.77 -8.16
CA ASP A 83 -5.02 2.59 -7.76
C ASP A 83 -5.24 1.19 -7.15
N THR A 84 -6.08 1.12 -6.12
CA THR A 84 -6.42 -0.11 -5.40
C THR A 84 -7.92 -0.35 -5.37
N TYR A 85 -8.29 -1.60 -5.62
CA TYR A 85 -9.67 -2.04 -5.71
C TYR A 85 -9.95 -3.08 -4.64
N ILE A 86 -11.20 -3.14 -4.16
CA ILE A 86 -11.62 -4.26 -3.31
C ILE A 86 -11.66 -5.49 -4.20
N ASP A 87 -10.85 -6.47 -3.86
CA ASP A 87 -10.98 -7.80 -4.42
C ASP A 87 -12.03 -8.57 -3.61
N LYS A 88 -13.15 -8.92 -4.28
CA LYS A 88 -14.26 -9.66 -3.66
C LYS A 88 -13.86 -11.07 -3.23
N ASN A 89 -12.80 -11.62 -3.83
CA ASN A 89 -12.26 -12.93 -3.50
C ASN A 89 -11.09 -12.84 -2.51
N CYS A 90 -10.78 -11.65 -2.00
CA CYS A 90 -9.71 -11.47 -1.02
C CYS A 90 -10.05 -12.21 0.27
N GLU A 91 -9.15 -13.07 0.74
CA GLU A 91 -9.37 -13.81 1.99
C GLU A 91 -9.59 -12.90 3.22
N TYR A 92 -9.09 -11.65 3.15
CA TYR A 92 -9.17 -10.69 4.25
C TYR A 92 -10.33 -9.70 4.17
N CYS A 93 -10.71 -9.24 2.97
CA CYS A 93 -11.77 -8.22 2.80
C CYS A 93 -12.81 -8.54 1.74
N GLY A 94 -12.69 -9.71 1.09
CA GLY A 94 -13.71 -10.24 0.22
C GLY A 94 -14.95 -10.57 1.03
N SER A 95 -16.08 -9.98 0.65
CA SER A 95 -17.34 -10.18 1.34
C SER A 95 -17.80 -11.64 1.22
N ASN A 96 -17.70 -12.42 2.29
CA ASN A 96 -18.80 -13.33 2.60
C ASN A 96 -19.96 -12.42 3.04
N GLU A 97 -21.19 -12.66 2.57
CA GLU A 97 -22.35 -11.75 2.61
C GLU A 97 -22.89 -11.35 4.01
N ASN A 98 -22.07 -11.24 5.06
CA ASN A 98 -22.47 -10.85 6.41
C ASN A 98 -21.49 -9.85 7.07
N SER A 99 -21.03 -8.83 6.34
CA SER A 99 -20.39 -7.67 6.97
C SER A 99 -21.03 -6.38 6.48
N SER A 100 -22.14 -6.01 7.10
CA SER A 100 -22.70 -4.67 7.04
C SER A 100 -21.67 -3.65 7.56
N ARG A 101 -21.60 -2.49 6.87
CA ARG A 101 -20.80 -1.27 7.17
C ARG A 101 -19.38 -1.31 6.58
N ALA A 102 -18.92 -0.31 5.83
CA ALA A 102 -19.32 1.09 5.75
C ALA A 102 -19.21 1.62 4.32
N THR A 103 -20.33 2.06 3.77
CA THR A 103 -20.39 3.10 2.74
C THR A 103 -20.21 4.45 3.42
N TYR A 104 -19.11 5.12 3.10
CA TYR A 104 -19.00 6.58 3.10
C TYR A 104 -18.23 6.96 1.85
#